data_AF-A0A8S4MNX5-F1
#
_entry.id   AF-A0A8S4MNX5-F1
#
_cell.length_a   1.000
_cell.length_b   1.000
_cell.length_c   1.000
_cell.angle_alpha   90.00
_cell.angle_beta   90.00
_cell.angle_gamma   90.00
#
_symmetry.space_group_name_H-M   'P 1'
#
loop_
_entity.id
_entity.type
_entity.pdbx_description
1 polymer ?
#
loop_
_entity_poly.entity_id
_entity_poly.type
_entity_poly.pdbx_seq_one_letter_code
_entity_poly.pdbx_strand_id
1 'polypeptide(L)'
;MHNINIRKVQGNCVIENEERRPKRFKYDPRAPNDRGERSIYQLDMDGLRDATNGAAGILTYFPGVPDNQEPCMADLSVVLEEIVEHEPVACLPPTLTELAKTSSESSLFEECLKPLSQSEVQTVSNATQDQAESNLWFDYRAGRITASNLATVVKKVNPGTGELSQRNDSLIKTIMGYYPAVSSAAIDWGKYNESSAVKMFLKANRHSHKNMSTKKCGVVLCDTLPILAATPDAMVQCSCCGLRPLEVKNPYTYRGLSVNKLAEQPDSCLHITTDGQIKLKRDHPYYYQVQAQLLCTHADIGYFAVKTASPYSNFHCEEICIDTQLLNDVVDKVKRVFEAVIMPELIHGNLRKRMEANKTQEPLPPAATQEPLPPAST
;
A
#
# COMPACT_ATOMS: atom_id res chain seq x y z
N MET A 1 27.24 -19.82 25.02
CA MET A 1 26.60 -19.30 26.25
C MET A 1 27.30 -18.02 26.64
N HIS A 2 26.66 -16.86 26.42
CA HIS A 2 27.22 -15.56 26.78
C HIS A 2 26.49 -15.04 28.03
N ASN A 3 27.20 -14.93 29.14
CA ASN A 3 26.70 -14.41 30.41
C ASN A 3 26.53 -12.88 30.31
N ILE A 4 25.31 -12.38 30.41
CA ILE A 4 25.01 -10.95 30.52
C ILE A 4 24.86 -10.60 31.99
N ASN A 5 25.66 -9.63 32.46
CA ASN A 5 25.69 -9.17 33.84
C ASN A 5 24.85 -7.89 33.94
N ILE A 6 23.70 -7.93 34.63
CA ILE A 6 22.79 -6.79 34.78
C ILE A 6 23.12 -6.05 36.09
N ARG A 7 23.58 -4.79 35.98
CA ARG A 7 23.71 -3.88 37.13
C ARG A 7 22.39 -3.09 37.31
N LYS A 8 21.77 -3.18 38.48
CA LYS A 8 20.66 -2.31 38.87
C LYS A 8 21.21 -0.94 39.29
N VAL A 9 20.74 0.13 38.64
CA VAL A 9 20.96 1.51 39.07
C VAL A 9 19.70 1.96 39.81
N GLN A 10 19.86 2.39 41.06
CA GLN A 10 18.77 2.92 41.88
C GLN A 10 18.69 4.43 41.63
N GLY A 11 17.73 4.86 40.82
CA GLY A 11 17.45 6.28 40.60
C GLY A 11 16.65 6.85 41.78
N ASN A 12 17.25 7.77 42.53
CA ASN A 12 16.55 8.59 43.52
C ASN A 12 15.72 9.66 42.78
N CYS A 13 14.41 9.46 42.68
CA CYS A 13 13.46 10.53 42.37
C CYS A 13 12.64 10.81 43.62
N VAL A 14 13.10 11.79 44.39
CA VAL A 14 12.29 12.45 45.42
C VAL A 14 11.30 13.34 44.68
N ILE A 15 10.01 13.03 44.74
CA ILE A 15 8.95 13.93 44.27
C ILE A 15 8.49 14.72 45.49
N GLU A 16 8.79 16.02 45.47
CA GLU A 16 8.31 17.00 46.44
C GLU A 16 6.79 17.12 46.41
N ASN A 17 6.21 17.33 47.60
CA ASN A 17 4.79 17.51 47.84
C ASN A 17 4.24 18.75 47.10
N GLU A 18 3.43 18.54 46.06
CA GLU A 18 2.39 19.49 45.66
C GLU A 18 1.01 18.88 45.91
N GLU A 19 0.25 19.50 46.80
CA GLU A 19 -1.16 19.23 47.05
C GLU A 19 -1.99 19.43 45.76
N ARG A 20 -2.54 18.36 45.17
CA ARG A 20 -3.56 18.46 44.12
C ARG A 20 -4.81 17.65 44.49
N ARG A 21 -5.92 18.39 44.58
CA ARG A 21 -7.29 17.92 44.88
C ARG A 21 -7.74 16.76 43.96
N PRO A 22 -8.54 15.80 44.45
CA PRO A 22 -8.89 14.62 43.69
C PRO A 22 -10.15 14.85 42.85
N LYS A 23 -10.05 14.66 41.53
CA LYS A 23 -11.20 14.26 40.70
C LYS A 23 -10.76 13.24 39.65
N ARG A 24 -10.31 12.07 40.10
CA ARG A 24 -10.49 10.86 39.29
C ARG A 24 -11.97 10.53 39.36
N PHE A 25 -12.64 10.50 38.21
CA PHE A 25 -13.97 9.91 38.08
C PHE A 25 -13.90 8.51 38.70
N LYS A 26 -14.64 8.27 39.78
CA LYS A 26 -14.64 7.01 40.53
C LYS A 26 -15.55 5.99 39.83
N TYR A 27 -15.41 5.88 38.51
CA TYR A 27 -16.17 4.95 37.70
C TYR A 27 -15.33 3.69 37.51
N ASP A 28 -15.72 2.62 38.19
CA ASP A 28 -15.21 1.28 37.98
C ASP A 28 -16.22 0.53 37.10
N PRO A 29 -15.86 0.17 35.86
CA PRO A 29 -16.78 -0.47 34.91
C PRO A 29 -17.19 -1.89 35.35
N ARG A 30 -16.54 -2.48 36.36
CA ARG A 30 -16.90 -3.78 36.91
C ARG A 30 -18.21 -3.70 37.69
N ALA A 31 -18.99 -4.78 37.66
CA ALA A 31 -20.19 -4.91 38.49
C ALA A 31 -19.81 -4.77 39.99
N PRO A 32 -20.69 -4.23 40.87
CA PRO A 32 -20.36 -3.98 42.28
C PRO A 32 -19.74 -5.19 43.02
N ASN A 33 -20.17 -6.40 42.69
CA ASN A 33 -19.67 -7.64 43.30
C ASN A 33 -18.25 -8.01 42.86
N ASP A 34 -17.77 -7.49 41.73
CA ASP A 34 -16.47 -7.81 41.11
C ASP A 34 -15.42 -6.71 41.33
N ARG A 35 -15.76 -5.69 42.13
CA ARG A 35 -14.86 -4.57 42.46
C ARG A 35 -13.88 -4.89 43.58
N GLY A 36 -14.19 -5.87 44.43
CA GLY A 36 -13.31 -6.32 45.51
C GLY A 36 -12.11 -7.12 44.99
N GLU A 37 -11.02 -7.14 45.76
CA GLU A 37 -9.90 -8.04 45.48
C GLU A 37 -10.34 -9.49 45.72
N ARG A 38 -10.26 -10.32 44.67
CA ARG A 38 -10.49 -11.76 44.76
C ARG A 38 -9.19 -12.50 44.59
N SER A 39 -9.05 -13.58 45.34
CA SER A 39 -7.98 -14.55 45.09
C SER A 39 -8.24 -15.27 43.77
N ILE A 40 -7.18 -15.64 43.06
CA ILE A 40 -7.29 -16.35 41.78
C ILE A 40 -8.09 -17.68 41.91
N TYR A 41 -8.06 -18.30 43.10
CA TYR A 41 -8.80 -19.53 43.41
C TYR A 41 -10.32 -19.32 43.61
N GLN A 42 -10.79 -18.07 43.59
CA GLN A 42 -12.21 -17.72 43.71
C GLN A 42 -12.83 -17.41 42.34
N LEU A 43 -12.07 -17.54 41.25
CA LEU A 43 -12.55 -17.38 39.89
C LEU A 43 -13.15 -18.70 39.40
N ASP A 44 -14.25 -18.61 38.65
CA ASP A 44 -14.91 -19.75 38.03
C ASP A 44 -14.12 -20.18 36.78
N MET A 45 -13.16 -21.07 36.99
CA MET A 45 -12.27 -21.55 35.93
C MET A 45 -12.98 -22.56 35.01
N ASP A 46 -14.00 -23.25 35.49
CA ASP A 46 -14.76 -24.23 34.72
C ASP A 46 -15.73 -23.51 33.77
N GLY A 47 -16.46 -22.50 34.25
CA GLY A 47 -17.26 -21.63 33.38
C GLY A 47 -16.42 -20.91 32.33
N LEU A 48 -15.17 -20.53 32.66
CA LEU A 48 -14.24 -19.97 31.69
C LEU A 48 -13.78 -21.01 30.65
N ARG A 49 -13.58 -22.27 31.06
CA ARG A 49 -13.21 -23.37 30.16
C ARG A 49 -14.33 -23.65 29.17
N ASP A 50 -15.57 -23.69 29.63
CA ASP A 50 -16.76 -23.89 28.80
C ASP A 50 -16.95 -22.73 27.82
N ALA A 51 -16.88 -21.49 28.31
CA ALA A 51 -17.09 -20.31 27.48
C ALA A 51 -16.02 -20.10 26.40
N THR A 52 -14.81 -20.63 26.61
CA THR A 52 -13.67 -20.44 25.70
C THR A 52 -13.26 -21.71 24.97
N ASN A 53 -14.01 -22.82 25.17
CA ASN A 53 -13.65 -24.15 24.68
C ASN A 53 -12.19 -24.53 25.01
N GLY A 54 -11.73 -24.16 26.20
CA GLY A 54 -10.37 -24.40 26.68
C GLY A 54 -9.26 -23.51 26.09
N ALA A 55 -9.57 -22.54 25.22
CA ALA A 55 -8.56 -21.76 24.50
C ALA A 55 -7.95 -20.59 25.31
N ALA A 56 -8.48 -20.27 26.49
CA ALA A 56 -7.94 -19.19 27.32
C ALA A 56 -6.57 -19.55 27.92
N GLY A 57 -5.54 -18.73 27.66
CA GLY A 57 -4.15 -19.02 28.08
C GLY A 57 -3.93 -19.15 29.59
N ILE A 58 -4.84 -18.62 30.44
CA ILE A 58 -4.76 -18.83 31.88
C ILE A 58 -5.09 -20.26 32.29
N LEU A 59 -5.90 -20.98 31.49
CA LEU A 59 -6.30 -22.38 31.76
C LEU A 59 -5.12 -23.35 31.64
N THR A 60 -4.02 -22.95 31.02
CA THR A 60 -2.78 -23.74 30.98
C THR A 60 -2.19 -23.96 32.38
N TYR A 61 -2.49 -23.08 33.32
CA TYR A 61 -2.02 -23.17 34.71
C TYR A 61 -3.00 -23.86 35.65
N PHE A 62 -4.20 -24.20 35.16
CA PHE A 62 -5.28 -24.85 35.91
C PHE A 62 -5.80 -26.04 35.09
N PRO A 63 -5.09 -27.19 35.07
CA PRO A 63 -5.54 -28.35 34.30
C PRO A 63 -6.87 -28.89 34.86
N GLY A 64 -7.83 -29.17 33.97
CA GLY A 64 -9.12 -29.74 34.34
C GLY A 64 -9.01 -31.21 34.76
N VAL A 65 -10.00 -31.71 35.49
CA VAL A 65 -10.09 -33.14 35.84
C VAL A 65 -10.44 -33.93 34.58
N PRO A 66 -9.75 -35.04 34.25
CA PRO A 66 -10.12 -35.88 33.11
C PRO A 66 -11.49 -36.52 33.36
N ASP A 67 -12.44 -36.24 32.47
CA ASP A 67 -13.76 -36.88 32.48
C ASP A 67 -13.64 -38.29 31.89
N ASN A 68 -13.64 -39.31 32.77
CA ASN A 68 -13.59 -40.73 32.41
C ASN A 68 -14.99 -41.26 32.09
N GLN A 69 -15.65 -40.70 31.07
CA GLN A 69 -16.81 -41.34 30.44
C GLN A 69 -16.42 -41.81 29.05
N GLU A 70 -16.22 -43.12 28.89
CA GLU A 70 -16.15 -43.73 27.57
C GLU A 70 -17.49 -43.51 26.84
N PRO A 71 -17.50 -42.95 25.63
CA PRO A 71 -18.73 -42.76 24.88
C PRO A 71 -19.20 -44.09 24.29
N CYS A 72 -20.48 -44.40 24.53
CA CYS A 72 -21.20 -45.54 23.95
C CYS A 72 -21.24 -45.45 22.41
N MET A 73 -20.49 -46.31 21.72
CA MET A 73 -20.47 -46.42 20.25
C MET A 73 -21.55 -47.38 19.71
N ALA A 74 -22.83 -47.10 19.96
CA ALA A 74 -23.91 -47.97 19.47
C ALA A 74 -24.68 -47.44 18.25
N ASP A 75 -24.58 -46.18 17.86
CA ASP A 75 -25.32 -45.67 16.69
C ASP A 75 -24.57 -44.51 16.01
N LEU A 76 -23.74 -44.82 15.02
CA LEU A 76 -23.38 -43.89 13.94
C LEU A 76 -22.94 -44.71 12.73
N SER A 77 -23.94 -45.13 11.96
CA SER A 77 -23.74 -45.47 10.57
C SER A 77 -23.59 -44.18 9.75
N VAL A 78 -22.73 -44.25 8.73
CA VAL A 78 -22.35 -43.21 7.76
C VAL A 78 -21.23 -42.26 8.23
N VAL A 79 -20.02 -42.67 7.87
CA VAL A 79 -18.82 -41.83 7.73
C VAL A 79 -19.15 -40.70 6.75
N LEU A 80 -19.32 -39.48 7.24
CA LEU A 80 -19.06 -38.31 6.42
C LEU A 80 -17.55 -38.23 6.30
N GLU A 81 -17.02 -38.81 5.22
CA GLU A 81 -15.71 -38.45 4.71
C GLU A 81 -15.81 -36.98 4.33
N GLU A 82 -15.44 -36.11 5.26
CA GLU A 82 -15.15 -34.73 4.93
C GLU A 82 -13.85 -34.78 4.11
N ILE A 83 -14.00 -34.88 2.80
CA ILE A 83 -12.92 -34.59 1.88
C ILE A 83 -12.58 -33.13 2.17
N VAL A 84 -11.53 -32.91 2.95
CA VAL A 84 -10.86 -31.62 3.00
C VAL A 84 -10.28 -31.42 1.61
N GLU A 85 -11.09 -30.85 0.72
CA GLU A 85 -10.57 -30.25 -0.49
C GLU A 85 -9.62 -29.16 -0.02
N HIS A 86 -8.32 -29.47 0.02
CA HIS A 86 -7.31 -28.44 0.02
C HIS A 86 -7.58 -27.61 -1.22
N GLU A 87 -8.24 -26.45 -1.06
CA GLU A 87 -8.24 -25.45 -2.12
C GLU A 87 -6.78 -25.28 -2.54
N PRO A 88 -6.43 -25.52 -3.81
CA PRO A 88 -5.07 -25.37 -4.26
C PRO A 88 -4.66 -23.94 -3.91
N VAL A 89 -3.63 -23.80 -3.08
CA VAL A 89 -3.03 -22.49 -2.80
C VAL A 89 -2.69 -21.91 -4.17
N ALA A 90 -3.47 -20.91 -4.61
CA ALA A 90 -3.34 -20.35 -5.93
C ALA A 90 -1.90 -19.89 -6.09
N CYS A 91 -1.16 -20.55 -6.98
CA CYS A 91 0.24 -20.25 -7.19
C CYS A 91 0.33 -18.83 -7.76
N LEU A 92 1.18 -18.01 -7.15
CA LEU A 92 1.44 -16.66 -7.60
C LEU A 92 2.09 -16.71 -9.00
N PRO A 93 1.59 -15.95 -9.99
CA PRO A 93 2.20 -15.91 -11.31
C PRO A 93 3.62 -15.32 -11.22
N PRO A 94 4.57 -15.71 -12.08
CA PRO A 94 5.93 -15.21 -12.00
C PRO A 94 6.00 -13.69 -12.18
N THR A 95 6.91 -13.04 -11.46
CA THR A 95 7.24 -11.63 -11.65
C THR A 95 7.97 -11.41 -12.98
N LEU A 96 8.00 -10.18 -13.50
CA LEU A 96 8.77 -9.88 -14.72
C LEU A 96 10.27 -10.13 -14.54
N THR A 97 10.79 -9.96 -13.32
CA THR A 97 12.20 -10.24 -13.02
C THR A 97 12.52 -11.73 -12.96
N GLU A 98 11.54 -12.58 -12.63
CA GLU A 98 11.68 -14.04 -12.69
C GLU A 98 11.58 -14.53 -14.13
N LEU A 99 10.61 -14.03 -14.90
CA LEU A 99 10.51 -14.29 -16.34
C LEU A 99 11.82 -13.95 -17.05
N ALA A 100 12.40 -12.77 -16.79
CA ALA A 100 13.68 -12.38 -17.38
C ALA A 100 14.86 -13.34 -17.07
N LYS A 101 14.78 -14.14 -15.99
CA LYS A 101 15.80 -15.13 -15.63
C LYS A 101 15.54 -16.50 -16.25
N THR A 102 14.28 -16.86 -16.48
CA THR A 102 13.88 -18.19 -16.96
C THR A 102 13.67 -18.26 -18.47
N SER A 103 13.30 -17.14 -19.07
CA SER A 103 12.92 -17.05 -20.48
C SER A 103 14.12 -16.75 -21.36
N SER A 104 14.02 -17.12 -22.64
CA SER A 104 15.03 -16.71 -23.63
C SER A 104 14.87 -15.22 -23.98
N GLU A 105 15.96 -14.53 -24.30
CA GLU A 105 15.91 -13.10 -24.69
C GLU A 105 14.96 -12.87 -25.88
N SER A 106 14.91 -13.80 -26.84
CA SER A 106 14.04 -13.72 -28.02
C SER A 106 12.56 -13.92 -27.72
N SER A 107 12.21 -14.61 -26.63
CA SER A 107 10.80 -14.90 -26.26
C SER A 107 10.28 -14.04 -25.12
N LEU A 108 11.17 -13.35 -24.38
CA LEU A 108 10.81 -12.62 -23.17
C LEU A 108 9.72 -11.57 -23.40
N PHE A 109 9.75 -10.85 -24.52
CA PHE A 109 8.75 -9.82 -24.80
C PHE A 109 7.34 -10.41 -24.91
N GLU A 110 7.19 -11.48 -25.69
CA GLU A 110 5.91 -12.19 -25.85
C GLU A 110 5.44 -12.83 -24.54
N GLU A 111 6.37 -13.39 -23.76
CA GLU A 111 6.05 -13.96 -22.45
C GLU A 111 5.58 -12.89 -21.45
N CYS A 112 6.20 -11.70 -21.46
CA CYS A 112 5.77 -10.57 -20.64
C CYS A 112 4.42 -9.98 -21.07
N LEU A 113 4.00 -10.21 -22.33
CA LEU A 113 2.72 -9.75 -22.86
C LEU A 113 1.61 -10.80 -22.77
N LYS A 114 1.93 -12.04 -22.41
CA LYS A 114 0.96 -13.13 -22.32
C LYS A 114 -0.18 -12.77 -21.35
N PRO A 115 -1.45 -12.77 -21.81
CA PRO A 115 -2.56 -12.37 -20.96
C PRO A 115 -2.66 -13.21 -19.69
N LEU A 116 -3.02 -12.55 -18.59
CA LEU A 116 -3.24 -13.17 -17.29
C LEU A 116 -4.73 -13.48 -17.10
N SER A 117 -5.04 -14.53 -16.35
CA SER A 117 -6.40 -14.79 -15.90
C SER A 117 -6.80 -13.84 -14.76
N GLN A 118 -8.10 -13.61 -14.62
CA GLN A 118 -8.63 -12.81 -13.50
C GLN A 118 -8.31 -13.42 -12.12
N SER A 119 -8.18 -14.74 -12.04
CA SER A 119 -7.75 -15.43 -10.82
C SER A 119 -6.30 -15.10 -10.44
N GLU A 120 -5.39 -15.09 -11.43
CA GLU A 120 -3.99 -14.67 -11.20
C GLU A 120 -3.91 -13.22 -10.74
N VAL A 121 -4.62 -12.29 -11.41
CA VAL A 121 -4.65 -10.88 -11.03
C VAL A 121 -5.18 -10.70 -9.60
N GLN A 122 -6.27 -11.40 -9.26
CA GLN A 122 -6.86 -11.33 -7.92
C GLN A 122 -5.92 -11.89 -6.85
N THR A 123 -5.21 -12.99 -7.15
CA THR A 123 -4.25 -13.62 -6.24
C THR A 123 -3.10 -12.67 -5.92
N VAL A 124 -2.52 -12.04 -6.94
CA VAL A 124 -1.47 -11.02 -6.76
C VAL A 124 -1.98 -9.82 -5.96
N SER A 125 -3.15 -9.29 -6.30
CA SER A 125 -3.74 -8.14 -5.60
C SER A 125 -3.98 -8.46 -4.12
N ASN A 126 -4.48 -9.67 -3.81
CA ASN A 126 -4.70 -10.11 -2.42
C ASN A 126 -3.39 -10.29 -1.65
N ALA A 127 -2.38 -10.91 -2.26
CA ALA A 127 -1.08 -11.15 -1.62
C ALA A 127 -0.28 -9.86 -1.37
N THR A 128 -0.66 -8.74 -2.01
CA THR A 128 0.06 -7.47 -1.96
C THR A 128 -0.74 -6.31 -1.36
N GLN A 129 -1.82 -6.60 -0.62
CA GLN A 129 -2.71 -5.59 -0.02
C GLN A 129 -2.04 -4.67 1.03
N ASP A 130 -0.92 -5.12 1.62
CA ASP A 130 -0.13 -4.32 2.56
C ASP A 130 0.79 -3.30 1.88
N GLN A 131 0.79 -3.28 0.54
CA GLN A 131 1.47 -2.29 -0.29
C GLN A 131 2.93 -2.04 0.11
N ALA A 132 3.27 -0.83 0.56
CA ALA A 132 4.64 -0.44 0.91
C ALA A 132 5.26 -1.23 2.07
N GLU A 133 4.43 -1.96 2.85
CA GLU A 133 4.90 -2.85 3.92
C GLU A 133 5.16 -4.29 3.42
N SER A 134 4.97 -4.56 2.13
CA SER A 134 5.14 -5.88 1.51
C SER A 134 6.26 -5.87 0.47
N ASN A 135 7.32 -6.66 0.68
CA ASN A 135 8.38 -6.84 -0.33
C ASN A 135 7.81 -7.40 -1.65
N LEU A 136 6.83 -8.31 -1.55
CA LEU A 136 6.15 -8.89 -2.70
C LEU A 136 5.47 -7.81 -3.57
N TRP A 137 4.93 -6.75 -2.95
CA TRP A 137 4.38 -5.61 -3.68
C TRP A 137 5.44 -4.89 -4.52
N PHE A 138 6.67 -4.75 -4.00
CA PHE A 138 7.78 -4.20 -4.78
C PHE A 138 8.22 -5.15 -5.89
N ASP A 139 8.30 -6.46 -5.61
CA ASP A 139 8.73 -7.47 -6.59
C ASP A 139 7.80 -7.53 -7.81
N TYR A 140 6.48 -7.48 -7.61
CA TYR A 140 5.51 -7.43 -8.73
C TYR A 140 5.50 -6.12 -9.51
N ARG A 141 6.01 -5.04 -8.91
CA ARG A 141 6.12 -3.73 -9.57
C ARG A 141 7.46 -3.56 -10.29
N ALA A 142 8.50 -4.26 -9.87
CA ALA A 142 9.83 -4.15 -10.46
C ALA A 142 9.80 -4.57 -11.94
N GLY A 143 10.26 -3.66 -12.80
CA GLY A 143 10.24 -3.86 -14.25
C GLY A 143 8.88 -3.62 -14.90
N ARG A 144 7.82 -3.37 -14.13
CA ARG A 144 6.46 -3.14 -14.64
C ARG A 144 6.15 -1.65 -14.68
N ILE A 145 5.52 -1.17 -15.74
CA ILE A 145 5.08 0.23 -15.82
C ILE A 145 3.89 0.39 -14.88
N THR A 146 4.01 1.25 -13.87
CA THR A 146 2.92 1.50 -12.92
C THR A 146 2.09 2.70 -13.34
N ALA A 147 0.81 2.72 -12.98
CA ALA A 147 -0.12 3.82 -13.30
C ALA A 147 0.45 5.23 -13.01
N SER A 148 1.10 5.41 -11.85
CA SER A 148 1.73 6.67 -11.45
C SER A 148 2.88 7.13 -12.36
N ASN A 149 3.47 6.22 -13.14
CA ASN A 149 4.58 6.48 -14.04
C ASN A 149 4.14 6.54 -15.51
N LEU A 150 2.87 6.26 -15.81
CA LEU A 150 2.36 6.13 -17.18
C LEU A 150 2.61 7.39 -18.02
N ALA A 151 2.27 8.57 -17.49
CA ALA A 151 2.50 9.82 -18.19
C ALA A 151 3.97 10.07 -18.53
N THR A 152 4.90 9.68 -17.63
CA THR A 152 6.34 9.80 -17.86
C THR A 152 6.81 8.88 -18.97
N VAL A 153 6.29 7.65 -19.02
CA VAL A 153 6.57 6.66 -20.06
C VAL A 153 6.08 7.15 -21.42
N VAL A 154 4.83 7.60 -21.50
CA VAL A 154 4.22 8.10 -22.75
C VAL A 154 5.01 9.27 -23.33
N LYS A 155 5.51 10.18 -22.46
CA LYS A 155 6.36 11.32 -22.86
C LYS A 155 7.75 10.92 -23.38
N LYS A 156 8.17 9.66 -23.27
CA LYS A 156 9.42 9.18 -23.90
C LYS A 156 9.28 8.97 -25.39
N VAL A 157 8.06 8.90 -25.92
CA VAL A 157 7.79 8.79 -27.35
C VAL A 157 7.35 10.14 -27.88
N ASN A 158 8.06 10.67 -28.86
CA ASN A 158 7.69 11.93 -29.51
C ASN A 158 6.34 11.76 -30.24
N PRO A 159 5.33 12.62 -30.00
CA PRO A 159 4.02 12.48 -30.63
C PRO A 159 4.01 12.71 -32.15
N GLY A 160 4.97 13.49 -32.68
CA GLY A 160 5.06 13.78 -34.12
C GLY A 160 5.95 12.79 -34.89
N THR A 161 7.09 12.39 -34.33
CA THR A 161 8.06 11.51 -35.02
C THR A 161 7.96 10.05 -34.60
N GLY A 162 7.33 9.74 -33.46
CA GLY A 162 7.32 8.40 -32.86
C GLY A 162 8.68 7.97 -32.30
N GLU A 163 9.70 8.84 -32.30
CA GLU A 163 11.04 8.50 -31.84
C GLU A 163 11.10 8.42 -30.31
N LEU A 164 11.93 7.49 -29.81
CA LEU A 164 12.20 7.33 -28.39
C LEU A 164 13.27 8.32 -27.93
N SER A 165 13.04 8.94 -26.77
CA SER A 165 14.03 9.74 -26.06
C SER A 165 15.29 8.91 -25.74
N GLN A 166 16.46 9.50 -25.97
CA GLN A 166 17.76 8.85 -25.73
C GLN A 166 18.15 8.76 -24.25
N ARG A 167 17.59 9.60 -23.38
CA ARG A 167 17.93 9.64 -21.94
C ARG A 167 16.87 8.94 -21.11
N ASN A 168 17.14 7.72 -20.66
CA ASN A 168 16.17 6.89 -19.94
C ASN A 168 16.62 6.37 -18.57
N ASP A 169 17.86 6.61 -18.14
CA ASP A 169 18.38 6.15 -16.85
C ASP A 169 17.44 6.40 -15.66
N SER A 170 16.92 7.62 -15.50
CA SER A 170 16.02 7.94 -14.39
C SER A 170 14.72 7.16 -14.45
N LEU A 171 14.18 6.96 -15.66
CA LEU A 171 12.98 6.16 -15.86
C LEU A 171 13.23 4.69 -15.50
N ILE A 172 14.34 4.13 -15.98
CA ILE A 172 14.75 2.76 -15.69
C ILE A 172 14.92 2.58 -14.17
N LYS A 173 15.63 3.48 -13.48
CA LYS A 173 15.78 3.42 -12.02
C LYS A 173 14.44 3.46 -11.29
N THR A 174 13.49 4.26 -11.76
CA THR A 174 12.14 4.33 -11.18
C THR A 174 11.35 3.04 -11.41
N ILE A 175 11.32 2.51 -12.63
CA ILE A 175 10.54 1.31 -12.98
C ILE A 175 11.15 0.04 -12.37
N MET A 176 12.48 -0.05 -12.31
CA MET A 176 13.18 -1.19 -11.74
C MET A 176 13.27 -1.14 -10.21
N GLY A 177 12.80 -0.06 -9.57
CA GLY A 177 12.86 0.08 -8.10
C GLY A 177 14.27 0.25 -7.54
N TYR A 178 15.20 0.85 -8.29
CA TYR A 178 16.59 1.03 -7.86
C TYR A 178 16.82 2.20 -6.93
N TYR A 179 15.84 3.11 -6.82
CA TYR A 179 15.91 4.18 -5.84
C TYR A 179 15.68 3.62 -4.43
N PRO A 180 16.46 4.07 -3.43
CA PRO A 180 16.16 3.75 -2.04
C PRO A 180 14.79 4.35 -1.66
N ALA A 181 14.20 3.84 -0.58
CA ALA A 181 13.01 4.45 -0.01
C ALA A 181 13.28 5.93 0.29
N VAL A 182 12.53 6.81 -0.38
CA VAL A 182 12.62 8.26 -0.18
C VAL A 182 11.48 8.70 0.73
N SER A 183 11.82 9.42 1.79
CA SER A 183 10.88 10.19 2.59
C SER A 183 11.11 11.67 2.31
N SER A 184 10.01 12.41 2.16
CA SER A 184 10.00 13.86 2.04
C SER A 184 8.74 14.37 2.71
N ALA A 185 8.75 15.64 3.14
CA ALA A 185 7.58 16.24 3.78
C ALA A 185 6.31 16.14 2.93
N ALA A 186 6.43 16.18 1.59
CA ALA A 186 5.29 16.02 0.69
C ALA A 186 4.79 14.56 0.62
N ILE A 187 5.69 13.58 0.60
CA ILE A 187 5.34 12.15 0.61
C ILE A 187 4.67 11.78 1.94
N ASP A 188 5.28 12.20 3.05
CA ASP A 188 4.78 11.89 4.40
C ASP A 188 3.43 12.56 4.64
N TRP A 189 3.26 13.80 4.16
CA TRP A 189 1.97 14.50 4.16
C TRP A 189 0.89 13.74 3.38
N GLY A 190 1.24 13.24 2.19
CA GLY A 190 0.36 12.42 1.36
C GLY A 190 -0.12 11.18 2.12
N LYS A 191 0.85 10.36 2.58
CA LYS A 191 0.60 9.13 3.33
C LYS A 191 -0.25 9.37 4.58
N TYR A 192 0.09 10.39 5.36
CA TYR A 192 -0.63 10.72 6.59
C TYR A 192 -2.11 11.09 6.34
N ASN A 193 -2.38 11.83 5.27
CA ASN A 193 -3.72 12.36 4.99
C ASN A 193 -4.58 11.47 4.09
N GLU A 194 -4.02 10.45 3.44
CA GLU A 194 -4.72 9.56 2.50
C GLU A 194 -5.99 8.97 3.09
N SER A 195 -5.88 8.32 4.26
CA SER A 195 -7.05 7.72 4.94
C SER A 195 -8.14 8.74 5.30
N SER A 196 -7.75 9.99 5.61
CA SER A 196 -8.69 11.09 5.86
C SER A 196 -9.41 11.52 4.57
N ALA A 197 -8.70 11.56 3.44
CA ALA A 197 -9.26 11.88 2.13
C ALA A 197 -10.26 10.81 1.66
N VAL A 198 -9.92 9.52 1.79
CA VAL A 198 -10.83 8.41 1.46
C VAL A 198 -12.10 8.47 2.31
N LYS A 199 -11.98 8.73 3.62
CA LYS A 199 -13.14 8.91 4.51
C LYS A 199 -14.01 10.11 4.12
N MET A 200 -13.39 11.22 3.72
CA MET A 200 -14.11 12.40 3.23
C MET A 200 -14.88 12.09 1.95
N PHE A 201 -14.25 11.39 1.01
CA PHE A 201 -14.88 10.93 -0.22
C PHE A 201 -16.12 10.07 0.06
N LEU A 202 -16.01 9.07 0.93
CA LEU A 202 -17.14 8.23 1.33
C LEU A 202 -18.27 9.05 1.94
N LYS A 203 -17.94 9.98 2.85
CA LYS A 203 -18.94 10.86 3.49
C LYS A 203 -19.67 11.73 2.46
N ALA A 204 -18.96 12.27 1.47
CA ALA A 204 -19.52 13.13 0.45
C ALA A 204 -20.44 12.37 -0.52
N ASN A 205 -20.13 11.12 -0.84
CA ASN A 205 -20.80 10.38 -1.93
C ASN A 205 -21.80 9.32 -1.45
N ARG A 206 -21.78 8.90 -0.18
CA ARG A 206 -22.66 7.82 0.33
C ARG A 206 -24.16 8.04 0.10
N HIS A 207 -24.62 9.29 -0.04
CA HIS A 207 -26.03 9.60 -0.24
C HIS A 207 -26.51 9.24 -1.67
N SER A 208 -25.59 9.15 -2.62
CA SER A 208 -25.87 8.81 -4.02
C SER A 208 -25.66 7.32 -4.34
N HIS A 209 -25.16 6.54 -3.37
CA HIS A 209 -24.80 5.12 -3.58
C HIS A 209 -25.43 4.21 -2.53
N LYS A 210 -25.79 2.99 -2.94
CA LYS A 210 -26.32 1.95 -2.03
C LYS A 210 -25.18 1.11 -1.44
N ASN A 211 -25.15 1.00 -0.10
CA ASN A 211 -24.15 0.21 0.64
C ASN A 211 -22.70 0.52 0.25
N MET A 212 -22.40 1.81 0.10
CA MET A 212 -21.08 2.27 -0.31
C MET A 212 -20.02 1.99 0.76
N SER A 213 -18.92 1.38 0.35
CA SER A 213 -17.77 1.07 1.20
C SER A 213 -16.47 1.11 0.39
N THR A 214 -15.33 1.01 1.05
CA THR A 214 -14.01 0.92 0.41
C THR A 214 -13.27 -0.31 0.88
N LYS A 215 -12.50 -0.91 -0.02
CA LYS A 215 -11.54 -1.98 0.28
C LYS A 215 -10.13 -1.51 -0.03
N LYS A 216 -9.16 -2.02 0.72
CA LYS A 216 -7.74 -1.92 0.37
C LYS A 216 -7.49 -2.64 -0.95
N CYS A 217 -6.46 -2.22 -1.66
CA CYS A 217 -6.06 -2.81 -2.94
C CYS A 217 -4.55 -3.08 -2.92
N GLY A 218 -4.14 -4.25 -3.41
CA GLY A 218 -2.75 -4.51 -3.74
C GLY A 218 -2.42 -4.10 -5.18
N VAL A 219 -1.43 -4.75 -5.77
CA VAL A 219 -1.09 -4.58 -7.19
C VAL A 219 -2.18 -5.24 -8.04
N VAL A 220 -2.83 -4.44 -8.88
CA VAL A 220 -3.72 -4.91 -9.94
C VAL A 220 -2.92 -4.92 -11.24
N LEU A 221 -2.58 -6.11 -11.70
CA LEU A 221 -1.92 -6.32 -12.99
C LEU A 221 -2.95 -6.10 -14.11
N CYS A 222 -2.57 -5.40 -15.18
CA CYS A 222 -3.41 -5.34 -16.38
C CYS A 222 -3.36 -6.71 -17.07
N ASP A 223 -4.46 -7.43 -17.05
CA ASP A 223 -4.55 -8.79 -17.59
C ASP A 223 -4.27 -8.84 -19.09
N THR A 224 -4.74 -7.85 -19.85
CA THR A 224 -4.55 -7.74 -21.31
C THR A 224 -3.22 -7.11 -21.72
N LEU A 225 -2.55 -6.41 -20.79
CA LEU A 225 -1.23 -5.82 -21.01
C LEU A 225 -0.38 -5.98 -19.73
N PRO A 226 0.13 -7.19 -19.42
CA PRO A 226 0.77 -7.44 -18.14
C PRO A 226 1.94 -6.48 -17.86
N ILE A 227 2.68 -5.99 -18.83
CA ILE A 227 3.72 -4.97 -18.58
C ILE A 227 3.21 -3.66 -17.90
N LEU A 228 1.90 -3.47 -17.76
CA LEU A 228 1.23 -2.41 -17.00
C LEU A 228 0.63 -2.94 -15.67
N ALA A 229 0.72 -2.15 -14.61
CA ALA A 229 0.04 -2.41 -13.33
C ALA A 229 -0.45 -1.13 -12.66
N ALA A 230 -1.40 -1.27 -11.73
CA ALA A 230 -1.92 -0.19 -10.93
C ALA A 230 -2.05 -0.58 -9.46
N THR A 231 -2.04 0.42 -8.58
CA THR A 231 -2.41 0.26 -7.16
C THR A 231 -3.26 1.48 -6.83
N PRO A 232 -4.59 1.40 -6.95
CA PRO A 232 -5.49 2.46 -6.49
C PRO A 232 -5.37 2.68 -4.98
N ASP A 233 -5.61 3.91 -4.51
CA ASP A 233 -5.59 4.22 -3.07
C ASP A 233 -6.74 3.51 -2.34
N ALA A 234 -7.87 3.32 -3.02
CA ALA A 234 -8.94 2.44 -2.56
C ALA A 234 -9.76 1.87 -3.73
N MET A 235 -10.37 0.71 -3.50
CA MET A 235 -11.45 0.21 -4.35
C MET A 235 -12.79 0.54 -3.70
N VAL A 236 -13.58 1.36 -4.36
CA VAL A 236 -14.92 1.75 -3.92
C VAL A 236 -15.91 0.69 -4.37
N GLN A 237 -16.64 0.10 -3.43
CA GLN A 237 -17.68 -0.90 -3.72
C GLN A 237 -19.04 -0.35 -3.33
N CYS A 238 -20.02 -0.47 -4.23
CA CYS A 238 -21.43 -0.22 -3.92
C CYS A 238 -22.34 -1.13 -4.76
N SER A 239 -23.55 -1.40 -4.26
CA SER A 239 -24.48 -2.34 -4.93
C SER A 239 -25.03 -1.81 -6.25
N CYS A 240 -24.95 -0.50 -6.51
CA CYS A 240 -25.46 0.12 -7.74
C CYS A 240 -24.42 0.28 -8.85
N CYS A 241 -23.13 0.41 -8.52
CA CYS A 241 -22.09 0.73 -9.50
C CYS A 241 -20.95 -0.30 -9.55
N GLY A 242 -21.01 -1.36 -8.75
CA GLY A 242 -19.96 -2.37 -8.69
C GLY A 242 -18.70 -1.84 -7.99
N LEU A 243 -17.55 -2.22 -8.53
CA LEU A 243 -16.22 -1.89 -8.01
C LEU A 243 -15.57 -0.81 -8.89
N ARG A 244 -15.10 0.28 -8.29
CA ARG A 244 -14.46 1.40 -9.01
C ARG A 244 -13.19 1.85 -8.28
N PRO A 245 -12.09 2.16 -8.99
CA PRO A 245 -10.89 2.69 -8.36
C PRO A 245 -11.13 4.13 -7.86
N LEU A 246 -10.52 4.47 -6.73
CA LEU A 246 -10.42 5.82 -6.20
C LEU A 246 -8.94 6.21 -6.07
N GLU A 247 -8.60 7.36 -6.63
CA GLU A 247 -7.32 8.03 -6.46
C GLU A 247 -7.53 9.32 -5.65
N VAL A 248 -6.82 9.46 -4.53
CA VAL A 248 -6.87 10.64 -3.67
C VAL A 248 -5.53 11.37 -3.65
N LYS A 249 -5.56 12.69 -3.78
CA LYS A 249 -4.37 13.54 -3.68
C LYS A 249 -4.50 14.54 -2.56
N ASN A 250 -3.45 14.60 -1.74
CA ASN A 250 -3.30 15.56 -0.64
C ASN A 250 -2.13 16.50 -0.98
N PRO A 251 -2.36 17.62 -1.67
CA PRO A 251 -1.29 18.48 -2.17
C PRO A 251 -0.56 19.16 -1.02
N TYR A 252 0.76 18.99 -0.93
CA TYR A 252 1.58 19.56 0.14
C TYR A 252 1.81 21.07 -0.05
N THR A 253 2.22 21.50 -1.24
CA THR A 253 2.54 22.90 -1.55
C THR A 253 1.37 23.83 -1.27
N TYR A 254 0.17 23.47 -1.73
CA TYR A 254 -1.05 24.25 -1.60
C TYR A 254 -2.00 23.75 -0.52
N ARG A 255 -1.49 23.01 0.47
CA ARG A 255 -2.29 22.37 1.52
C ARG A 255 -3.24 23.32 2.26
N GLY A 256 -2.87 24.59 2.42
CA GLY A 256 -3.70 25.58 3.13
C GLY A 256 -4.79 26.23 2.27
N LEU A 257 -4.75 26.07 0.95
CA LEU A 257 -5.70 26.72 0.04
C LEU A 257 -7.02 25.96 -0.02
N SER A 258 -8.12 26.70 -0.24
CA SER A 258 -9.37 26.08 -0.69
C SER A 258 -9.15 25.47 -2.08
N VAL A 259 -9.98 24.51 -2.47
CA VAL A 259 -9.88 23.86 -3.78
C VAL A 259 -9.99 24.88 -4.91
N ASN A 260 -10.90 25.86 -4.80
CA ASN A 260 -11.04 26.92 -5.82
C ASN A 260 -9.71 27.66 -6.03
N LYS A 261 -9.08 28.13 -4.95
CA LYS A 261 -7.79 28.82 -5.04
C LYS A 261 -6.65 27.91 -5.50
N LEU A 262 -6.72 26.62 -5.16
CA LEU A 262 -5.78 25.62 -5.65
C LEU A 262 -5.94 25.42 -7.16
N ALA A 263 -7.16 25.39 -7.69
CA ALA A 263 -7.42 25.23 -9.12
C ALA A 263 -6.98 26.44 -9.96
N GLU A 264 -6.84 27.62 -9.33
CA GLU A 264 -6.29 28.83 -9.94
C GLU A 264 -4.76 28.83 -10.06
N GLN A 265 -4.05 27.91 -9.38
CA GLN A 265 -2.58 27.87 -9.42
C GLN A 265 -2.07 27.29 -10.75
N PRO A 266 -0.98 27.86 -11.33
CA PRO A 266 -0.50 27.46 -12.66
C PRO A 266 -0.05 26.00 -12.74
N ASP A 267 0.62 25.50 -11.70
CA ASP A 267 1.13 24.14 -11.54
C ASP A 267 0.12 23.18 -10.88
N SER A 268 -1.12 23.63 -10.66
CA SER A 268 -2.18 22.80 -10.12
C SER A 268 -2.50 21.63 -11.04
N CYS A 269 -2.89 20.50 -10.45
CA CYS A 269 -3.51 19.42 -11.20
C CYS A 269 -4.95 19.76 -11.65
N LEU A 270 -5.61 20.68 -10.96
CA LEU A 270 -6.97 21.10 -11.26
C LEU A 270 -6.97 22.36 -12.12
N HIS A 271 -8.07 22.58 -12.84
CA HIS A 271 -8.36 23.84 -13.51
C HIS A 271 -9.85 24.16 -13.41
N ILE A 272 -10.18 25.44 -13.61
CA ILE A 272 -11.57 25.91 -13.74
C ILE A 272 -11.89 25.95 -15.23
N THR A 273 -12.92 25.21 -15.65
CA THR A 273 -13.41 25.16 -17.02
C THR A 273 -14.19 26.43 -17.39
N THR A 274 -14.48 26.62 -18.68
CA THR A 274 -15.20 27.82 -19.17
C THR A 274 -16.62 27.96 -18.62
N ASP A 275 -17.24 26.85 -18.23
CA ASP A 275 -18.54 26.78 -17.53
C ASP A 275 -18.41 26.88 -16.00
N GLY A 276 -17.21 27.15 -15.48
CA GLY A 276 -16.97 27.41 -14.06
C GLY A 276 -16.83 26.15 -13.19
N GLN A 277 -16.74 24.96 -13.78
CA GLN A 277 -16.52 23.72 -13.03
C GLN A 277 -15.04 23.49 -12.73
N ILE A 278 -14.74 22.85 -11.61
CA ILE A 278 -13.38 22.39 -11.31
C ILE A 278 -13.22 20.98 -11.86
N LYS A 279 -12.15 20.73 -12.62
CA LYS A 279 -11.82 19.43 -13.22
C LYS A 279 -10.34 19.12 -13.12
N LEU A 280 -9.96 17.84 -13.18
CA LEU A 280 -8.57 17.45 -13.42
C LEU A 280 -8.15 17.79 -14.85
N LYS A 281 -6.98 18.41 -14.98
CA LYS A 281 -6.36 18.68 -16.28
C LYS A 281 -6.07 17.36 -17.02
N ARG A 282 -6.54 17.24 -18.27
CA ARG A 282 -6.44 16.00 -19.08
C ARG A 282 -5.01 15.67 -19.51
N ASP A 283 -4.13 16.65 -19.54
CA ASP A 283 -2.70 16.49 -19.82
C ASP A 283 -1.84 16.25 -18.56
N HIS A 284 -2.46 16.28 -17.37
CA HIS A 284 -1.77 16.11 -16.10
C HIS A 284 -1.47 14.62 -15.82
N PRO A 285 -0.31 14.28 -15.22
CA PRO A 285 0.05 12.89 -14.91
C PRO A 285 -1.00 12.07 -14.14
N TYR A 286 -1.74 12.72 -13.23
CA TYR A 286 -2.81 12.06 -12.48
C TYR A 286 -3.97 11.59 -13.36
N TYR A 287 -4.24 12.24 -14.49
CA TYR A 287 -5.28 11.78 -15.41
C TYR A 287 -4.87 10.45 -16.05
N TYR A 288 -3.63 10.36 -16.55
CA TYR A 288 -3.06 9.11 -17.04
C TYR A 288 -3.03 8.02 -15.97
N GLN A 289 -2.71 8.38 -14.72
CA GLN A 289 -2.74 7.44 -13.59
C GLN A 289 -4.14 6.83 -13.40
N VAL A 290 -5.20 7.65 -13.39
CA VAL A 290 -6.56 7.15 -13.28
C VAL A 290 -6.94 6.31 -14.51
N GLN A 291 -6.58 6.73 -15.72
CA GLN A 291 -6.84 5.95 -16.95
C GLN A 291 -6.17 4.56 -16.91
N ALA A 292 -4.93 4.46 -16.42
CA ALA A 292 -4.29 3.17 -16.20
C ALA A 292 -5.01 2.31 -15.15
N GLN A 293 -5.49 2.93 -14.06
CA GLN A 293 -6.27 2.22 -13.04
C GLN A 293 -7.58 1.67 -13.63
N LEU A 294 -8.29 2.45 -14.44
CA LEU A 294 -9.51 2.01 -15.14
C LEU A 294 -9.23 0.81 -16.04
N LEU A 295 -8.15 0.89 -16.83
CA LEU A 295 -7.73 -0.21 -17.70
C LEU A 295 -7.39 -1.48 -16.90
N CYS A 296 -6.58 -1.37 -15.84
CA CYS A 296 -6.20 -2.53 -15.03
C CYS A 296 -7.38 -3.17 -14.26
N THR A 297 -8.39 -2.37 -13.91
CA THR A 297 -9.51 -2.82 -13.07
C THR A 297 -10.77 -3.15 -13.84
N HIS A 298 -10.76 -3.01 -15.18
CA HIS A 298 -11.93 -3.14 -16.06
C HIS A 298 -13.11 -2.27 -15.62
N ALA A 299 -12.83 -1.09 -15.07
CA ALA A 299 -13.84 -0.15 -14.63
C ALA A 299 -14.09 0.91 -15.71
N ASP A 300 -15.36 1.15 -16.05
CA ASP A 300 -15.73 2.23 -16.98
C ASP A 300 -15.57 3.62 -16.35
N ILE A 301 -15.68 3.69 -15.02
CA ILE A 301 -15.65 4.93 -14.23
C ILE A 301 -14.80 4.73 -12.98
N GLY A 302 -13.99 5.74 -12.67
CA GLY A 302 -13.21 5.84 -11.44
C GLY A 302 -13.38 7.21 -10.82
N TYR A 303 -12.88 7.36 -9.60
CA TYR A 303 -12.99 8.60 -8.85
C TYR A 303 -11.62 9.23 -8.68
N PHE A 304 -11.54 10.52 -8.96
CA PHE A 304 -10.40 11.34 -8.57
C PHE A 304 -10.83 12.34 -7.50
N ALA A 305 -10.06 12.46 -6.43
CA ALA A 305 -10.35 13.39 -5.37
C ALA A 305 -9.11 14.16 -4.90
N VAL A 306 -9.31 15.42 -4.55
CA VAL A 306 -8.30 16.28 -3.96
C VAL A 306 -8.79 16.76 -2.60
N LYS A 307 -7.99 16.57 -1.56
CA LYS A 307 -8.27 17.07 -0.21
C LYS A 307 -7.16 18.00 0.27
N THR A 308 -7.54 19.21 0.64
CA THR A 308 -6.66 20.20 1.27
C THR A 308 -6.87 20.22 2.79
N ALA A 309 -5.99 20.90 3.52
CA ALA A 309 -6.12 21.20 4.94
C ALA A 309 -6.85 22.53 5.20
N SER A 310 -7.43 23.15 4.17
CA SER A 310 -8.24 24.35 4.35
C SER A 310 -9.46 24.07 5.25
N PRO A 311 -9.89 25.02 6.09
CA PRO A 311 -11.11 24.87 6.87
C PRO A 311 -12.39 24.98 6.04
N TYR A 312 -12.32 25.53 4.82
CA TYR A 312 -13.47 25.76 3.95
C TYR A 312 -13.20 25.27 2.54
N SER A 313 -14.22 24.71 1.87
CA SER A 313 -14.14 24.24 0.47
C SER A 313 -12.85 23.45 0.19
N ASN A 314 -12.60 22.43 1.01
CA ASN A 314 -11.32 21.73 1.10
C ASN A 314 -11.32 20.35 0.42
N PHE A 315 -12.41 20.01 -0.26
CA PHE A 315 -12.59 18.72 -0.90
C PHE A 315 -13.18 18.91 -2.29
N HIS A 316 -12.56 18.25 -3.26
CA HIS A 316 -13.06 18.12 -4.61
C HIS A 316 -13.05 16.65 -5.00
N CYS A 317 -14.07 16.24 -5.74
CA CYS A 317 -14.17 14.92 -6.32
C CYS A 317 -14.83 15.00 -7.68
N GLU A 318 -14.36 14.19 -8.61
CA GLU A 318 -14.95 13.99 -9.92
C GLU A 318 -14.95 12.51 -10.31
N GLU A 319 -15.94 12.13 -11.12
CA GLU A 319 -15.96 10.88 -11.86
C GLU A 319 -15.18 11.04 -13.16
N ILE A 320 -14.28 10.10 -13.44
CA ILE A 320 -13.50 10.03 -14.67
C ILE A 320 -13.92 8.76 -15.40
N CYS A 321 -14.42 8.93 -16.63
CA CYS A 321 -14.72 7.83 -17.53
C CYS A 321 -13.46 7.35 -18.24
N ILE A 322 -13.42 6.07 -18.61
CA ILE A 322 -12.36 5.51 -19.43
C ILE A 322 -12.29 6.22 -20.78
N ASP A 323 -11.07 6.58 -21.19
CA ASP A 323 -10.76 7.28 -22.42
C ASP A 323 -10.09 6.30 -23.37
N THR A 324 -10.90 5.56 -24.12
CA THR A 324 -10.43 4.49 -25.00
C THR A 324 -9.54 5.01 -26.13
N GLN A 325 -9.79 6.22 -26.62
CA GLN A 325 -8.97 6.85 -27.65
C GLN A 325 -7.56 7.15 -27.13
N LEU A 326 -7.47 7.74 -25.93
CA LEU A 326 -6.19 7.96 -25.28
C LEU A 326 -5.48 6.62 -24.99
N LEU A 327 -6.18 5.64 -24.42
CA LEU A 327 -5.58 4.37 -24.02
C LEU A 327 -5.02 3.58 -25.21
N ASN A 328 -5.67 3.62 -26.37
CA ASN A 328 -5.16 2.95 -27.57
C ASN A 328 -3.77 3.49 -27.96
N ASP A 329 -3.57 4.82 -28.00
CA ASP A 329 -2.26 5.44 -28.27
C ASP A 329 -1.24 5.15 -27.14
N VAL A 330 -1.70 5.14 -25.89
CA VAL A 330 -0.84 4.87 -24.74
C VAL A 330 -0.32 3.43 -24.75
N VAL A 331 -1.13 2.44 -25.12
CA VAL A 331 -0.73 1.02 -25.15
C VAL A 331 0.44 0.79 -26.11
N ASP A 332 0.40 1.39 -27.30
CA ASP A 332 1.48 1.26 -28.29
C ASP A 332 2.78 1.88 -27.78
N LYS A 333 2.69 3.07 -27.18
CA LYS A 333 3.84 3.76 -26.57
C LYS A 333 4.42 2.97 -25.41
N VAL A 334 3.57 2.39 -24.57
CA VAL A 334 3.96 1.55 -23.42
C VAL A 334 4.73 0.31 -23.90
N LYS A 335 4.23 -0.42 -24.90
CA LYS A 335 4.90 -1.59 -25.48
C LYS A 335 6.27 -1.21 -26.04
N ARG A 336 6.33 -0.13 -26.83
CA ARG A 336 7.57 0.35 -27.45
C ARG A 336 8.63 0.75 -26.42
N VAL A 337 8.24 1.50 -25.39
CA VAL A 337 9.18 1.88 -24.31
C VAL A 337 9.61 0.65 -23.52
N PHE A 338 8.69 -0.27 -23.24
CA PHE A 338 9.03 -1.50 -22.53
C PHE A 338 10.08 -2.33 -23.26
N GLU A 339 9.84 -2.64 -24.53
CA GLU A 339 10.74 -3.44 -25.36
C GLU A 339 12.11 -2.78 -25.53
N ALA A 340 12.15 -1.48 -25.84
CA ALA A 340 13.39 -0.79 -26.19
C ALA A 340 14.19 -0.28 -24.99
N VAL A 341 13.56 -0.11 -23.82
CA VAL A 341 14.18 0.59 -22.67
C VAL A 341 14.18 -0.25 -21.40
N ILE A 342 13.06 -0.89 -21.06
CA ILE A 342 12.90 -1.57 -19.76
C ILE A 342 13.41 -3.01 -19.86
N MET A 343 13.03 -3.72 -20.93
CA MET A 343 13.40 -5.12 -21.16
C MET A 343 14.92 -5.35 -21.22
N PRO A 344 15.74 -4.50 -21.87
CA PRO A 344 17.19 -4.68 -21.86
C PRO A 344 17.79 -4.58 -20.45
N GLU A 345 17.21 -3.75 -19.57
CA GLU A 345 17.65 -3.69 -18.17
C GLU A 345 17.19 -4.91 -17.37
N LEU A 346 15.99 -5.44 -17.65
CA LEU A 346 15.51 -6.69 -17.05
C LEU A 346 16.45 -7.86 -17.33
N ILE A 347 16.94 -7.97 -18.57
CA ILE A 347 17.85 -9.04 -19.01
C ILE A 347 19.26 -8.83 -18.46
N HIS A 348 19.85 -7.67 -18.69
CA HIS A 348 21.30 -7.48 -18.50
C HIS A 348 21.68 -6.75 -17.20
N GLY A 349 20.77 -5.95 -16.63
CA GLY A 349 21.03 -5.16 -15.42
C GLY A 349 22.21 -4.19 -15.57
N ASN A 350 22.43 -3.64 -16.77
CA ASN A 350 23.62 -2.84 -17.08
C ASN A 350 23.67 -1.56 -16.25
N LEU A 351 22.54 -0.88 -16.09
CA LEU A 351 22.46 0.32 -15.27
C LEU A 351 22.68 -0.02 -13.80
N ARG A 352 22.11 -1.12 -13.31
CA ARG A 352 22.34 -1.61 -11.93
C ARG A 352 23.82 -1.86 -11.67
N LYS A 353 24.49 -2.63 -12.53
CA LYS A 353 25.94 -2.91 -12.44
C LYS A 353 26.77 -1.62 -12.42
N ARG A 354 26.45 -0.65 -13.29
CA ARG A 354 27.10 0.67 -13.31
C ARG A 354 26.91 1.44 -12.01
N MET A 355 25.72 1.40 -11.41
CA MET A 355 25.44 2.04 -10.12
C MET A 355 26.22 1.40 -8.97
N GLU A 356 26.32 0.08 -8.96
CA GLU A 356 27.05 -0.68 -7.93
C GLU A 356 28.56 -0.40 -8.01
N ALA A 357 29.14 -0.37 -9.22
CA ALA A 357 30.54 -0.03 -9.44
C ALA A 357 30.90 1.39 -8.96
N ASN A 358 30.01 2.37 -9.20
CA ASN A 358 30.23 3.74 -8.76
C ASN A 358 30.20 3.89 -7.23
N LYS A 359 29.41 3.08 -6.51
CA LYS A 359 29.39 3.08 -5.04
C LYS A 359 30.68 2.54 -4.44
N THR A 360 31.35 1.60 -5.12
CA THR A 360 32.62 1.03 -4.63
C THR A 360 33.82 1.97 -4.81
N GLN A 361 33.65 3.07 -5.56
CA GLN A 361 34.70 4.06 -5.85
C GLN A 361 34.59 5.34 -4.99
N GLU A 362 33.63 5.45 -4.08
CA GLU A 362 33.60 6.57 -3.12
C GLU A 362 34.77 6.44 -2.12
N PRO A 363 35.64 7.47 -1.96
CA PRO A 363 36.73 7.43 -0.99
C PRO A 363 36.18 7.29 0.44
N LEU A 364 36.81 6.42 1.24
CA LEU A 364 36.62 6.40 2.69
C LEU A 364 36.73 7.82 3.26
N PRO A 365 35.82 8.26 4.15
CA PRO A 365 35.96 9.55 4.80
C PRO A 365 37.33 9.62 5.48
N PRO A 366 38.04 10.77 5.41
CA PRO A 366 39.34 10.90 6.04
C PRO A 366 39.23 10.54 7.52
N ALA A 367 40.14 9.68 7.98
CA ALA A 367 40.23 9.28 9.38
C ALA A 367 40.23 10.54 10.25
N ALA A 368 39.31 10.58 11.23
CA ALA A 368 39.18 11.69 12.16
C ALA A 368 40.56 12.01 12.77
N THR A 369 41.13 13.14 12.37
CA THR A 369 42.27 13.75 13.06
C THR A 369 41.82 14.01 14.50
N GLN A 370 42.45 13.31 15.45
CA GLN A 370 42.29 13.57 16.87
C GLN A 370 42.61 15.04 17.13
N GLU A 371 41.62 15.81 17.60
CA GLU A 371 41.87 17.14 18.13
C GLU A 371 42.78 17.03 19.37
N PRO A 372 43.78 17.93 19.53
CA PRO A 372 44.59 17.96 20.73
C PRO A 372 43.74 18.35 21.95
N LEU A 373 43.90 17.62 23.05
CA LEU A 373 43.33 17.93 24.35
C LEU A 373 43.63 19.38 24.78
N PRO A 374 42.67 20.11 25.37
CA PRO A 374 42.91 21.46 25.87
C PRO A 374 43.84 21.42 27.08
N PRO A 375 44.69 22.46 27.28
CA PRO A 375 45.59 22.50 28.41
C PRO A 375 44.83 22.65 29.74
N ALA A 376 45.25 21.86 30.74
CA ALA A 376 44.75 21.94 32.09
C ALA A 376 45.03 23.33 32.67
N SER A 377 43.98 24.00 33.13
CA SER A 377 44.09 25.26 33.87
C SER A 377 44.36 24.95 35.34
N THR A 378 45.48 25.46 35.84
CA THR A 378 45.87 25.54 37.26
C THR A 378 44.99 26.47 38.06
#